data_AF-A0A0D6JSE2-F1
#
_entry.id   AF-A0A0D6JSE2-F1
#
_cell.length_a   1.000
_cell.length_b   1.000
_cell.length_c   1.000
_cell.angle_alpha   90.00
_cell.angle_beta   90.00
_cell.angle_gamma   90.00
#
_symmetry.space_group_name_H-M   'P 1'
#
loop_
_entity.id
_entity.type
_entity.pdbx_description
1 polymer ?
#
loop_
_entity_poly.entity_id
_entity_poly.type
_entity_poly.pdbx_seq_one_letter_code
_entity_poly.pdbx_strand_id
1 'polypeptide(L)'
;MKEFERKQLLERVNREGATVGAQIPDRIEVQGEEIDLREFVFEIKRRDTVPSGEKERVDQAKRNLRRERLERLQRIEDNEVSYDEGRRLVEDIVGIDRALNALEQLRPVDLEREEHRQTAADQKRWMNFLKKALGRDGGKGKRGGR
;
A
#
# COMPACT_ATOMS: atom_id res chain seq x y z
N MET A 1 -16.83 15.80 -12.95
CA MET A 1 -15.97 16.82 -13.62
C MET A 1 -16.22 16.83 -15.14
N LYS A 2 -15.65 17.78 -15.89
CA LYS A 2 -15.75 17.79 -17.36
C LYS A 2 -14.89 16.68 -17.98
N GLU A 3 -15.24 16.24 -19.19
CA GLU A 3 -14.56 15.10 -19.84
C GLU A 3 -13.05 15.34 -20.03
N PHE A 4 -12.64 16.55 -20.43
CA PHE A 4 -11.23 16.87 -20.61
C PHE A 4 -10.46 16.86 -19.28
N GLU A 5 -11.08 17.28 -18.17
CA GLU A 5 -10.49 17.25 -16.83
C GLU A 5 -10.26 15.80 -16.40
N ARG A 6 -11.25 14.92 -16.63
CA ARG A 6 -11.12 13.49 -16.36
C ARG A 6 -10.00 12.85 -17.18
N LYS A 7 -9.94 13.12 -18.49
CA LYS A 7 -8.87 12.63 -19.36
C LYS A 7 -7.48 13.04 -18.87
N GLN A 8 -7.32 14.29 -18.40
CA GLN A 8 -6.05 14.76 -17.84
C GLN A 8 -5.65 14.01 -16.56
N LEU A 9 -6.61 13.69 -15.68
CA LEU A 9 -6.34 12.91 -14.47
C LEU A 9 -5.89 11.48 -14.81
N LEU A 10 -6.61 10.81 -15.70
CA LEU A 10 -6.29 9.44 -16.13
C LEU A 10 -4.93 9.35 -16.82
N GLU A 11 -4.61 10.33 -17.68
CA GLU A 11 -3.30 10.43 -18.33
C GLU A 11 -2.17 10.58 -17.30
N ARG A 12 -2.38 11.36 -16.24
CA ARG A 12 -1.37 11.55 -15.19
C ARG A 12 -1.09 10.27 -14.42
N VAL A 13 -2.10 9.42 -14.19
CA VAL A 13 -1.95 8.14 -13.51
C VAL A 13 -1.21 7.13 -14.39
N ASN A 14 -1.56 7.04 -15.68
CA ASN A 14 -1.06 6.01 -16.58
C ASN A 14 0.29 6.35 -17.24
N ARG A 15 0.79 7.58 -17.03
CA ARG A 15 2.08 8.01 -17.59
C ARG A 15 3.23 7.12 -17.14
N GLU A 16 4.07 6.73 -18.09
CA GLU A 16 5.34 6.06 -17.78
C GLU A 16 6.19 6.91 -16.81
N GLY A 17 6.64 6.29 -15.73
CA GLY A 17 7.42 6.99 -14.71
C GLY A 17 6.61 7.94 -13.81
N ALA A 18 5.27 7.83 -13.76
CA ALA A 18 4.44 8.63 -12.83
C ALA A 18 4.91 8.57 -11.37
N THR A 19 5.56 7.48 -10.96
CA THR A 19 6.10 7.28 -9.60
C THR A 19 7.43 7.97 -9.33
N VAL A 20 8.11 8.49 -10.36
CA VAL A 20 9.40 9.20 -10.22
C VAL A 20 9.17 10.54 -9.54
N GLY A 21 9.88 10.78 -8.44
CA GLY A 21 9.70 11.99 -7.62
C GLY A 21 8.41 12.03 -6.80
N ALA A 22 7.49 11.08 -7.00
CA ALA A 22 6.27 10.99 -6.20
C ALA A 22 6.58 10.62 -4.75
N GLN A 23 5.73 11.10 -3.84
CA GLN A 23 5.80 10.75 -2.42
C GLN A 23 4.86 9.59 -2.13
N ILE A 24 5.21 8.76 -1.14
CA ILE A 24 4.31 7.76 -0.60
C ILE A 24 3.38 8.48 0.38
N PRO A 25 2.05 8.33 0.28
CA PRO A 25 1.08 8.87 1.23
C PRO A 25 1.45 8.46 2.65
N ASP A 26 1.31 9.39 3.59
CA ASP A 26 1.54 9.08 5.00
C ASP A 26 0.60 7.97 5.45
N ARG A 27 -0.69 8.10 5.08
CA ARG A 27 -1.73 7.13 5.41
C ARG A 27 -2.58 6.81 4.20
N ILE A 28 -3.14 5.61 4.18
CA ILE A 28 -4.21 5.21 3.28
C ILE A 28 -5.28 4.43 4.03
N GLU A 29 -6.51 4.50 3.55
CA GLU A 29 -7.55 3.58 3.96
C GLU A 29 -7.51 2.33 3.07
N VAL A 30 -7.50 1.16 3.69
CA VAL A 30 -7.59 -0.16 3.04
C VAL A 30 -8.71 -0.94 3.71
N GLN A 31 -9.76 -1.30 2.94
CA GLN A 31 -10.90 -2.06 3.47
C GLN A 31 -11.53 -1.47 4.76
N GLY A 32 -11.56 -0.14 4.89
CA GLY A 32 -12.12 0.54 6.08
C GLY A 32 -11.13 0.70 7.24
N GLU A 33 -9.87 0.33 7.07
CA GLU A 33 -8.82 0.52 8.07
C GLU A 33 -7.75 1.51 7.61
N GLU A 34 -7.42 2.50 8.44
CA GLU A 34 -6.36 3.45 8.18
C GLU A 34 -4.98 2.84 8.50
N ILE A 35 -4.07 2.90 7.54
CA ILE A 35 -2.72 2.33 7.62
C ILE A 35 -1.68 3.41 7.35
N ASP A 36 -0.63 3.47 8.17
CA ASP A 36 0.56 4.31 7.95
C ASP A 36 1.45 3.75 6.82
N LEU A 37 1.04 3.94 5.56
CA LEU A 37 1.69 3.38 4.37
C LEU A 37 3.15 3.79 4.22
N ARG A 38 3.47 5.07 4.49
CA ARG A 38 4.83 5.57 4.36
C ARG A 38 5.77 4.87 5.34
N GLU A 39 5.41 4.86 6.62
CA GLU A 39 6.16 4.14 7.66
C GLU A 39 6.33 2.68 7.26
N PHE A 40 5.29 2.09 6.66
CA PHE A 40 5.31 0.71 6.20
C PHE A 40 6.33 0.40 5.14
N VAL A 41 6.34 1.19 4.10
CA VAL A 41 7.33 1.00 3.04
C VAL A 41 8.74 1.28 3.57
N PHE A 42 8.93 2.31 4.42
CA PHE A 42 10.25 2.61 4.97
C PHE A 42 10.81 1.47 5.82
N GLU A 43 10.04 0.95 6.79
CA GLU A 43 10.50 -0.14 7.66
C GLU A 43 10.81 -1.41 6.87
N ILE A 44 10.04 -1.67 5.81
CA ILE A 44 10.29 -2.80 4.91
C ILE A 44 11.56 -2.60 4.08
N LYS A 45 11.76 -1.41 3.50
CA LYS A 45 12.97 -1.09 2.72
C LYS A 45 14.25 -1.06 3.56
N ARG A 46 14.16 -0.89 4.87
CA ARG A 46 15.32 -1.00 5.78
C ARG A 46 15.88 -2.43 5.85
N ARG A 47 15.18 -3.42 5.28
CA ARG A 47 15.63 -4.81 5.22
C ARG A 47 15.85 -5.24 3.77
N ASP A 48 16.89 -6.03 3.56
CA ASP A 48 17.22 -6.59 2.24
C ASP A 48 16.35 -7.81 1.87
N THR A 49 15.72 -8.45 2.86
CA THR A 49 15.00 -9.72 2.70
C THR A 49 13.71 -9.79 3.53
N VAL A 50 12.74 -10.55 3.03
CA VAL A 50 11.47 -10.88 3.70
C VAL A 50 11.65 -12.23 4.40
N PRO A 51 11.61 -12.31 5.76
CA PRO A 51 11.63 -13.59 6.45
C PRO A 51 10.53 -14.54 5.96
N SER A 52 10.88 -15.81 5.86
CA SER A 52 10.07 -16.86 5.21
C SER A 52 8.64 -16.95 5.74
N GLY A 53 8.44 -16.84 7.05
CA GLY A 53 7.11 -16.94 7.71
C GLY A 53 6.13 -15.79 7.42
N GLU A 54 6.55 -14.78 6.68
CA GLU A 54 5.79 -13.53 6.49
C GLU A 54 5.70 -13.12 5.02
N LYS A 55 6.17 -13.98 4.12
CA LYS A 55 6.00 -13.83 2.67
C LYS A 55 4.52 -13.66 2.32
N GLU A 56 3.67 -14.53 2.85
CA GLU A 56 2.21 -14.49 2.61
C GLU A 56 1.60 -13.15 3.06
N ARG A 57 2.10 -12.57 4.16
CA ARG A 57 1.64 -11.27 4.65
C ARG A 57 2.03 -10.14 3.69
N VAL A 58 3.27 -10.12 3.21
CA VAL A 58 3.71 -9.12 2.23
C VAL A 58 2.91 -9.26 0.94
N ASP A 59 2.66 -10.49 0.48
CA ASP A 59 1.86 -10.74 -0.71
C ASP A 59 0.40 -10.31 -0.53
N GLN A 60 -0.19 -10.52 0.66
CA GLN A 60 -1.50 -9.98 1.01
C GLN A 60 -1.51 -8.44 0.96
N ALA A 61 -0.48 -7.77 1.49
CA ALA A 61 -0.38 -6.31 1.48
C ALA A 61 -0.35 -5.78 0.05
N LYS A 62 0.47 -6.39 -0.82
CA LYS A 62 0.53 -6.06 -2.25
C LYS A 62 -0.83 -6.24 -2.93
N ARG A 63 -1.56 -7.32 -2.64
CA ARG A 63 -2.90 -7.56 -3.20
C ARG A 63 -3.90 -6.47 -2.77
N ASN A 64 -3.90 -6.12 -1.49
CA ASN A 64 -4.77 -5.08 -0.96
C ASN A 64 -4.47 -3.72 -1.61
N LEU A 65 -3.20 -3.32 -1.68
CA LEU A 65 -2.78 -2.09 -2.34
C LEU A 65 -3.19 -2.03 -3.81
N ARG A 66 -3.04 -3.14 -4.57
CA ARG A 66 -3.50 -3.20 -5.97
C ARG A 66 -5.01 -3.02 -6.09
N ARG A 67 -5.80 -3.58 -5.16
CA ARG A 67 -7.25 -3.38 -5.14
C ARG A 67 -7.59 -1.91 -4.90
N GLU A 68 -7.01 -1.30 -3.87
CA GLU A 68 -7.23 0.10 -3.51
C GLU A 68 -6.85 1.07 -4.63
N ARG A 69 -5.79 0.76 -5.38
CA ARG A 69 -5.39 1.48 -6.59
C ARG A 69 -6.49 1.43 -7.66
N LEU A 70 -7.01 0.23 -7.94
CA LEU A 70 -8.05 0.01 -8.96
C LEU A 70 -9.36 0.71 -8.58
N GLU A 71 -9.79 0.60 -7.32
CA GLU A 71 -11.02 1.23 -6.84
C GLU A 71 -10.96 2.76 -6.96
N ARG A 72 -9.81 3.38 -6.61
CA ARG A 72 -9.62 4.83 -6.79
C ARG A 72 -9.60 5.23 -8.27
N LEU A 73 -8.96 4.43 -9.12
CA LEU A 73 -8.93 4.68 -10.56
C LEU A 73 -10.34 4.62 -11.16
N GLN A 74 -11.11 3.59 -10.81
CA GLN A 74 -12.49 3.41 -11.27
C GLN A 74 -13.37 4.61 -10.92
N ARG A 75 -13.28 5.15 -9.70
CA ARG A 75 -14.01 6.36 -9.29
C ARG A 75 -13.72 7.57 -10.19
N ILE A 76 -12.49 7.71 -10.70
CA ILE A 76 -12.11 8.76 -11.66
C ILE A 76 -12.69 8.45 -13.04
N GLU A 77 -12.56 7.19 -13.52
CA GLU A 77 -13.06 6.74 -14.83
C GLU A 77 -14.58 6.94 -14.95
N ASP A 78 -15.32 6.53 -13.92
CA ASP A 78 -16.77 6.61 -13.83
C ASP A 78 -17.28 8.03 -13.52
N ASN A 79 -16.36 9.00 -13.37
CA ASN A 79 -16.67 10.40 -13.10
C ASN A 79 -17.50 10.61 -11.82
N GLU A 80 -17.29 9.76 -10.81
CA GLU A 80 -18.03 9.76 -9.53
C GLU A 80 -17.50 10.81 -8.54
N VAL A 81 -16.38 11.47 -8.87
CA VAL A 81 -15.71 12.44 -8.02
C VAL A 81 -15.62 13.82 -8.67
N SER A 82 -15.46 14.85 -7.83
CA SER A 82 -15.14 16.21 -8.30
C SER A 82 -13.73 16.25 -8.87
N TYR A 83 -13.39 17.31 -9.61
CA TYR A 83 -12.03 17.46 -10.13
C TYR A 83 -10.98 17.55 -9.02
N ASP A 84 -11.26 18.32 -7.96
CA ASP A 84 -10.35 18.47 -6.82
C ASP A 84 -10.14 17.15 -6.07
N GLU A 85 -11.20 16.38 -5.89
CA GLU A 85 -11.11 15.05 -5.29
C GLU A 85 -10.38 14.07 -6.20
N GLY A 86 -10.64 14.12 -7.51
CA GLY A 86 -9.91 13.36 -8.50
C GLY A 86 -8.40 13.64 -8.47
N ARG A 87 -7.97 14.90 -8.27
CA ARG A 87 -6.54 15.22 -8.09
C ARG A 87 -5.92 14.52 -6.88
N ARG A 88 -6.63 14.46 -5.75
CA ARG A 88 -6.17 13.74 -4.55
C ARG A 88 -6.07 12.25 -4.82
N LEU A 89 -7.08 11.66 -5.46
CA LEU A 89 -7.06 10.26 -5.84
C LEU A 89 -5.88 9.94 -6.78
N VAL A 90 -5.53 10.82 -7.71
CA VAL A 90 -4.33 10.65 -8.55
C VAL A 90 -3.05 10.63 -7.69
N GLU A 91 -2.91 11.53 -6.72
CA GLU A 91 -1.76 11.55 -5.81
C GLU A 91 -1.67 10.26 -4.99
N ASP A 92 -2.79 9.79 -4.45
CA ASP A 92 -2.87 8.52 -3.72
C ASP A 92 -2.51 7.32 -4.60
N ILE A 93 -3.06 7.25 -5.82
CA ILE A 93 -2.78 6.16 -6.77
C ILE A 93 -1.30 6.09 -7.10
N VAL A 94 -0.68 7.21 -7.46
CA VAL A 94 0.76 7.26 -7.77
C VAL A 94 1.60 6.91 -6.54
N GLY A 95 1.14 7.32 -5.36
CA GLY A 95 1.69 6.95 -4.07
C GLY A 95 1.66 5.45 -3.79
N ILE A 96 0.53 4.80 -4.07
CA ILE A 96 0.32 3.35 -3.97
C ILE A 96 1.22 2.62 -4.96
N ASP A 97 1.33 3.10 -6.21
CA ASP A 97 2.22 2.51 -7.22
C ASP A 97 3.69 2.57 -6.77
N ARG A 98 4.09 3.67 -6.15
CA ARG A 98 5.43 3.79 -5.55
C ARG A 98 5.64 2.81 -4.40
N ALA A 99 4.64 2.64 -3.53
CA ALA A 99 4.70 1.67 -2.45
C ALA A 99 4.80 0.24 -2.99
N LEU A 100 4.00 -0.13 -3.99
CA LEU A 100 4.04 -1.42 -4.66
C LEU A 100 5.44 -1.69 -5.25
N ASN A 101 6.01 -0.74 -5.99
CA ASN A 101 7.36 -0.85 -6.54
C ASN A 101 8.41 -1.13 -5.45
N ALA A 102 8.30 -0.47 -4.30
CA ALA A 102 9.21 -0.71 -3.19
C ALA A 102 9.06 -2.12 -2.58
N LEU A 103 7.84 -2.63 -2.48
CA LEU A 103 7.57 -3.97 -1.97
C LEU A 103 7.96 -5.07 -2.96
N GLU A 104 7.92 -4.79 -4.27
CA GLU A 104 8.33 -5.71 -5.34
C GLU A 104 9.85 -5.86 -5.44
N GLN A 105 10.61 -4.83 -5.05
CA GLN A 105 12.08 -4.88 -5.02
C GLN A 105 12.65 -5.76 -3.89
N LEU A 106 11.82 -6.19 -2.94
CA LEU A 106 12.26 -7.05 -1.85
C LEU A 106 12.61 -8.44 -2.36
N ARG A 107 13.79 -8.93 -2.02
CA ARG A 107 14.19 -10.30 -2.33
C ARG A 107 13.56 -11.27 -1.32
N PRO A 108 13.03 -12.43 -1.76
CA PRO A 108 12.75 -13.50 -0.81
C PRO A 108 14.04 -13.89 -0.09
N VAL A 109 13.94 -14.20 1.21
CA VAL A 109 15.10 -14.71 1.95
C VAL A 109 15.52 -16.07 1.39
N ASP A 110 16.82 -16.26 1.21
CA ASP A 110 17.41 -17.56 0.86
C ASP A 110 17.56 -18.37 2.15
N LEU A 111 16.86 -19.49 2.24
CA LEU A 111 16.80 -20.34 3.44
C LEU A 111 18.18 -20.87 3.85
N GLU A 112 19.12 -21.01 2.90
CA GLU A 112 20.51 -21.42 3.18
C GLU A 112 21.35 -20.32 3.88
N ARG A 113 20.90 -19.06 3.82
CA ARG A 113 21.60 -17.90 4.45
C ARG A 113 20.95 -17.43 5.76
N GLU A 114 19.86 -18.06 6.20
CA GLU A 114 19.09 -17.68 7.39
C GLU A 114 19.90 -17.83 8.68
N GLU A 115 20.94 -18.68 8.71
CA GLU A 115 21.69 -19.01 9.93
C GLU A 115 22.41 -17.83 10.59
N HIS A 116 22.63 -16.70 9.90
CA HIS A 116 23.59 -15.72 10.41
C HIS A 116 23.09 -14.37 10.94
N ARG A 117 21.86 -13.89 10.72
CA ARG A 117 21.66 -12.42 10.89
C ARG A 117 20.37 -11.79 11.41
N GLN A 118 19.42 -12.50 12.02
CA GLN A 118 18.25 -11.80 12.60
C GLN A 118 17.95 -12.22 14.03
N THR A 119 17.89 -11.26 14.94
CA THR A 119 17.48 -11.50 16.33
C THR A 119 15.97 -11.70 16.39
N ALA A 120 15.47 -12.54 17.30
CA ALA A 120 14.03 -12.76 17.52
C ALA A 120 13.26 -11.46 17.81
N ALA A 121 13.94 -10.43 18.34
CA ALA A 121 13.37 -9.10 18.58
C ALA A 121 13.00 -8.37 17.28
N ASP A 122 13.86 -8.47 16.26
CA ASP A 122 13.62 -7.84 14.95
C ASP A 122 12.49 -8.54 14.20
N GLN A 123 12.41 -9.87 14.31
CA GLN A 123 11.26 -10.62 13.78
C GLN A 123 9.97 -10.18 14.49
N LYS A 124 9.96 -10.11 15.83
CA LYS A 124 8.77 -9.70 16.60
C LYS A 124 8.31 -8.27 16.27
N ARG A 125 9.24 -7.33 16.09
CA ARG A 125 8.90 -5.95 15.67
C ARG A 125 8.21 -5.95 14.31
N TRP A 126 8.73 -6.75 13.39
CA TRP A 126 8.23 -6.87 12.03
C TRP A 126 6.85 -7.55 11.96
N MET A 127 6.65 -8.62 12.76
CA MET A 127 5.34 -9.26 12.95
C MET A 127 4.27 -8.26 13.41
N ASN A 128 4.60 -7.45 14.42
CA ASN A 128 3.67 -6.47 14.98
C ASN A 128 3.32 -5.39 13.96
N PHE A 129 4.29 -5.07 13.11
CA PHE A 129 4.15 -4.06 12.09
C PHE A 129 3.28 -4.53 10.92
N LEU A 130 3.56 -5.72 10.38
CA LEU A 130 2.73 -6.34 9.33
C LEU A 130 1.28 -6.57 9.78
N LYS A 131 1.07 -6.92 11.06
CA LYS A 131 -0.29 -7.04 11.62
C LYS A 131 -1.06 -5.73 11.66
N LYS A 132 -0.39 -4.59 11.86
CA LYS A 132 -1.03 -3.26 11.85
C LYS A 132 -1.33 -2.82 10.42
N ALA A 133 -0.41 -3.08 9.49
CA ALA A 133 -0.54 -2.62 8.11
C ALA A 133 -1.46 -3.48 7.22
N LEU A 134 -1.75 -4.72 7.62
CA LEU A 134 -2.64 -5.60 6.86
C LEU A 134 -4.11 -5.49 7.25
N GLY A 135 -4.40 -4.77 8.32
CA GLY A 135 -5.66 -4.85 9.03
C GLY A 135 -5.90 -6.26 9.54
N ARG A 136 -5.82 -6.45 10.85
CA ARG A 136 -6.10 -7.77 11.40
C ARG A 136 -7.61 -8.00 11.26
N ASP A 137 -7.97 -8.98 10.42
CA ASP A 137 -9.19 -9.78 10.56
C ASP A 137 -9.51 -9.99 12.05
N GLY A 138 -10.46 -9.22 12.52
CA GLY A 138 -10.86 -9.10 13.91
C GLY A 138 -12.25 -8.50 13.94
N GLY A 139 -13.18 -9.12 13.20
CA GLY A 139 -14.56 -8.71 13.13
C GLY A 139 -15.13 -8.33 14.50
N LYS A 140 -15.57 -7.08 14.63
CA LYS A 140 -16.75 -6.69 15.39
C LYS A 140 -17.41 -5.51 14.69
N GLY A 141 -18.18 -5.83 13.65
CA GLY A 141 -19.28 -4.96 13.27
C GLY A 141 -20.32 -4.90 14.41
N LYS A 142 -20.83 -3.70 14.67
CA LYS A 142 -22.03 -3.35 15.47
C LYS A 142 -21.92 -3.63 16.99
N ARG A 143 -22.38 -2.75 17.89
CA ARG A 143 -23.43 -1.74 17.79
C ARG A 143 -23.36 -0.83 19.02
N GLY A 144 -23.57 0.48 18.82
CA GLY A 144 -23.99 1.36 19.91
C GLY A 144 -25.31 0.89 20.51
N GLY A 145 -25.48 1.11 21.81
CA GLY A 145 -26.73 0.85 22.52
C GLY A 145 -26.52 0.51 23.99
N ARG A 146 -26.38 1.53 24.82
CA ARG A 146 -27.09 1.62 26.10
C ARG A 146 -27.20 3.08 26.51
#